data_AF-A0A497GPN7-F1
#
_entry.id   AF-A0A497GPN7-F1
#
_cell.length_a   1.000
_cell.length_b   1.000
_cell.length_c   1.000
_cell.angle_alpha   90.00
_cell.angle_beta   90.00
_cell.angle_gamma   90.00
#
_symmetry.space_group_name_H-M   'P 1'
#
loop_
_entity.id
_entity.type
_entity.pdbx_description
1 polymer ?
#
loop_
_entity_poly.entity_id
_entity_poly.type
_entity_poly.pdbx_seq_one_letter_code
_entity_poly.pdbx_strand_id
1 'polypeptide(L)'
;MNYTLMAYAICLILALAILAQPQTMMITLREESLEKTSALDYWLVVNALAYAYDKPNPEEAFTSFLSNELQALDPRIVEVPSVTIEVLTIKQNHLEAIVSFNHTWGVHKVRILLRAIIIEKSSSYDPQRNLVIVKAKLQILSDKPILISFKALTGELLSVRGYADQVYEVEVGIPPNAQARLLIMDFRGLRLMVVL
;
A
#
# COMPACT_ATOMS: atom_id res chain seq x y z
N MET A 1 49.77 60.02 17.11
CA MET A 1 49.15 58.74 16.72
C MET A 1 48.09 59.05 15.67
N ASN A 2 48.18 58.46 14.47
CA ASN A 2 47.31 58.86 13.35
C ASN A 2 45.96 58.11 13.46
N TYR A 3 44.98 58.76 14.10
CA TYR A 3 43.68 58.16 14.44
C TYR A 3 42.90 57.66 13.20
N THR A 4 43.15 58.26 12.04
CA THR A 4 42.58 57.83 10.76
C THR A 4 43.09 56.45 10.33
N LEU A 5 44.40 56.20 10.44
CA LEU A 5 45.00 54.90 10.17
C LEU A 5 44.44 53.80 11.09
N MET A 6 44.23 54.14 12.36
CA MET A 6 43.66 53.23 13.34
C MET A 6 42.20 52.88 13.03
N ALA A 7 41.41 53.85 12.58
CA ALA A 7 40.03 53.62 12.15
C ALA A 7 39.96 52.68 10.92
N TYR A 8 40.85 52.87 9.93
CA TYR A 8 40.91 51.97 8.77
C TYR A 8 41.31 50.55 9.16
N ALA A 9 42.28 50.40 10.08
CA ALA A 9 42.69 49.09 10.56
C ALA A 9 41.55 48.36 11.31
N ILE A 10 40.82 49.07 12.16
CA ILE A 10 39.67 48.50 12.90
C ILE A 10 38.56 48.08 11.92
N CYS A 11 38.20 48.92 10.95
CA CYS A 11 37.18 48.58 9.95
C CYS A 11 37.58 47.36 9.10
N LEU A 12 38.85 47.27 8.70
CA LEU A 12 39.36 46.13 7.93
C LEU A 12 39.29 44.83 8.74
N ILE A 13 39.68 44.87 10.01
CA ILE A 13 39.62 43.72 10.92
C ILE A 13 38.17 43.28 11.14
N LEU A 14 37.24 44.22 11.29
CA LEU A 14 35.81 43.91 11.44
C LEU A 14 35.23 43.26 10.18
N ALA A 15 35.58 43.77 8.99
CA ALA A 15 35.15 43.18 7.73
C ALA A 15 35.71 41.76 7.54
N LEU A 16 36.99 41.55 7.87
CA LEU A 16 37.61 40.24 7.84
C LEU A 16 36.99 39.28 8.85
N ALA A 17 36.64 39.75 10.06
CA ALA A 17 36.00 38.93 11.07
C ALA A 17 34.59 38.47 10.65
N ILE A 18 33.83 39.31 9.96
CA ILE A 18 32.51 38.95 9.40
C ILE A 18 32.67 37.94 8.26
N LEU A 19 33.64 38.14 7.37
CA LEU A 19 33.93 37.21 6.25
C LEU A 19 34.50 35.87 6.71
N ALA A 20 35.23 35.86 7.82
CA ALA A 20 35.78 34.66 8.44
C ALA A 20 34.79 33.93 9.35
N GLN A 21 33.56 34.46 9.53
CA GLN A 21 32.52 33.68 10.21
C GLN A 21 32.32 32.39 9.42
N PRO A 22 32.45 31.22 10.06
CA PRO A 22 32.12 29.97 9.41
C PRO A 22 30.67 30.09 8.97
N GLN A 23 30.42 29.95 7.66
CA GLN A 23 29.06 29.77 7.16
C GLN A 23 28.47 28.67 8.01
N THR A 24 27.48 29.01 8.84
CA THR A 24 26.82 28.05 9.71
C THR A 24 26.28 26.98 8.78
N MET A 25 27.00 25.86 8.71
CA MET A 25 26.58 24.72 7.94
C MET A 25 25.35 24.22 8.69
N MET A 26 24.17 24.63 8.22
CA MET A 26 22.92 24.05 8.70
C MET A 26 22.92 22.60 8.25
N ILE A 27 23.47 21.73 9.11
CA ILE A 27 23.24 20.31 9.02
C ILE A 27 21.83 20.15 9.57
N THR A 28 20.85 20.08 8.68
CA THR A 28 19.51 19.64 9.05
C THR A 28 19.63 18.19 9.53
N LEU A 29 19.68 18.00 10.85
CA LEU A 29 19.49 16.69 11.47
C LEU A 29 18.05 16.29 11.21
N ARG A 30 17.86 15.53 10.14
CA ARG A 30 16.56 15.00 9.72
C ARG A 30 16.26 13.77 10.56
N GLU A 31 15.48 13.95 11.63
CA GLU A 31 14.94 12.83 12.39
C GLU A 31 13.63 12.38 11.74
N GLU A 32 13.73 11.62 10.65
CA GLU A 32 12.60 10.80 10.20
C GLU A 32 12.65 9.49 10.97
N SER A 33 11.63 9.25 11.81
CA SER A 33 11.51 7.96 12.48
C SER A 33 11.35 6.87 11.42
N LEU A 34 12.21 5.85 11.47
CA LEU A 34 12.18 4.69 10.58
C LEU A 34 10.77 4.08 10.45
N GLU A 35 10.01 4.06 11.55
CA GLU A 35 8.64 3.54 11.59
C GLU A 35 7.67 4.34 10.71
N LYS A 36 7.80 5.66 10.70
CA LYS A 36 6.97 6.54 9.86
C LYS A 36 7.27 6.31 8.38
N THR A 37 8.55 6.24 8.01
CA THR A 37 8.95 5.97 6.63
C THR A 37 8.48 4.58 6.19
N SER A 38 8.63 3.57 7.05
CA SER A 38 8.13 2.22 6.80
C SER A 38 6.61 2.18 6.60
N ALA A 39 5.86 2.92 7.41
CA ALA A 39 4.41 3.03 7.28
C ALA A 39 3.99 3.74 5.97
N LEU A 40 4.70 4.80 5.58
CA LEU A 40 4.47 5.52 4.34
C LEU A 40 4.74 4.65 3.11
N ASP A 41 5.89 3.97 3.07
CA ASP A 41 6.25 3.05 1.99
C ASP A 41 5.18 1.95 1.85
N TYR A 42 4.75 1.37 2.98
CA TYR A 42 3.69 0.36 3.00
C TYR A 42 2.37 0.89 2.46
N TRP A 43 1.93 2.06 2.95
CA TRP A 43 0.67 2.67 2.56
C TRP A 43 0.66 3.04 1.08
N LEU A 44 1.78 3.53 0.56
CA LEU A 44 1.96 3.86 -0.84
C LEU A 44 1.76 2.64 -1.75
N VAL A 45 2.37 1.49 -1.42
CA VAL A 45 2.22 0.25 -2.20
C VAL A 45 0.78 -0.28 -2.14
N VAL A 46 0.15 -0.22 -0.96
CA VAL A 46 -1.26 -0.63 -0.79
C VAL A 46 -2.19 0.21 -1.66
N ASN A 47 -2.03 1.53 -1.63
CA ASN A 47 -2.86 2.44 -2.42
C ASN A 47 -2.66 2.24 -3.92
N ALA A 48 -1.40 2.04 -4.36
CA ALA A 48 -1.10 1.75 -5.74
C ALA A 48 -1.78 0.45 -6.21
N LEU A 49 -1.75 -0.61 -5.39
CA LEU A 49 -2.46 -1.86 -5.68
C LEU A 49 -3.98 -1.67 -5.74
N ALA A 50 -4.54 -0.94 -4.77
CA ALA A 50 -5.97 -0.67 -4.72
C ALA A 50 -6.44 0.13 -5.95
N TYR A 51 -5.66 1.12 -6.37
CA TYR A 51 -5.93 1.94 -7.55
C TYR A 51 -5.84 1.14 -8.85
N ALA A 52 -4.83 0.27 -8.98
CA ALA A 52 -4.56 -0.50 -10.18
C ALA A 52 -5.58 -1.62 -10.45
N TYR A 53 -6.23 -2.16 -9.42
CA TYR A 53 -7.12 -3.32 -9.54
C TYR A 53 -8.27 -3.14 -10.55
N ASP A 54 -8.88 -1.96 -10.58
CA ASP A 54 -10.04 -1.66 -11.43
C ASP A 54 -9.64 -1.10 -12.82
N LYS A 55 -8.34 -1.14 -13.19
CA LYS A 55 -7.82 -0.53 -14.42
C LYS A 55 -7.63 -1.55 -15.55
N PRO A 56 -7.77 -1.14 -16.82
CA PRO A 56 -7.61 -2.04 -17.96
C PRO A 56 -6.17 -2.55 -18.13
N ASN A 57 -5.18 -1.74 -17.76
CA ASN A 57 -3.76 -2.14 -17.67
C ASN A 57 -3.26 -1.96 -16.23
N PRO A 58 -3.43 -2.95 -15.35
CA PRO A 58 -3.12 -2.81 -13.93
C PRO A 58 -1.64 -2.56 -13.64
N GLU A 59 -0.74 -3.18 -14.40
CA GLU A 59 0.71 -3.05 -14.16
C GLU A 59 1.21 -1.63 -14.46
N GLU A 60 0.76 -1.06 -15.57
CA GLU A 60 1.05 0.34 -15.93
C GLU A 60 0.37 1.33 -14.98
N ALA A 61 -0.87 1.04 -14.56
CA ALA A 61 -1.55 1.88 -13.57
C ALA A 61 -0.84 1.89 -12.21
N PHE A 62 -0.30 0.75 -11.80
CA PHE A 62 0.46 0.63 -10.56
C PHE A 62 1.77 1.42 -10.62
N THR A 63 2.56 1.24 -11.70
CA THR A 63 3.85 1.92 -11.87
C THR A 63 3.68 3.43 -12.01
N SER A 64 2.69 3.88 -12.79
CA SER A 64 2.39 5.30 -12.95
C SER A 64 1.91 5.94 -11.65
N PHE A 65 1.05 5.25 -10.87
CA PHE A 65 0.62 5.75 -9.56
C PHE A 65 1.82 5.95 -8.61
N LEU A 66 2.68 4.94 -8.46
CA LEU A 66 3.88 5.05 -7.62
C LEU A 66 4.79 6.19 -8.08
N SER A 67 5.05 6.29 -9.38
CA SER A 67 5.89 7.35 -9.93
C SER A 67 5.31 8.74 -9.66
N ASN A 68 3.99 8.92 -9.83
CA ASN A 68 3.34 10.20 -9.62
C ASN A 68 3.37 10.62 -8.15
N GLU A 69 3.09 9.71 -7.23
CA GLU A 69 3.13 9.98 -5.79
C GLU A 69 4.56 10.33 -5.33
N LEU A 70 5.58 9.61 -5.80
CA LEU A 70 6.98 9.92 -5.48
C LEU A 70 7.42 11.28 -6.05
N GLN A 71 6.96 11.66 -7.24
CA GLN A 71 7.23 12.97 -7.83
C GLN A 71 6.51 14.11 -7.11
N ALA A 72 5.37 13.82 -6.46
CA ALA A 72 4.62 14.81 -5.69
C ALA A 72 5.25 15.10 -4.31
N LEU A 73 6.16 14.25 -3.83
CA LEU A 73 6.87 14.48 -2.58
C LEU A 73 7.85 15.66 -2.72
N ASP A 74 7.80 16.59 -1.76
CA ASP A 74 8.80 17.66 -1.67
C ASP A 74 10.07 17.10 -1.01
N PRO A 75 11.21 17.03 -1.73
CA PRO A 75 12.47 16.50 -1.19
C PRO A 75 13.00 17.33 -0.01
N ARG A 76 12.54 18.58 0.15
CA ARG A 76 12.87 19.45 1.30
C ARG A 76 12.18 18.99 2.58
N ILE A 77 11.09 18.22 2.46
CA ILE A 77 10.22 17.80 3.57
C ILE A 77 10.33 16.29 3.82
N VAL A 78 10.31 15.45 2.77
CA VAL A 78 10.40 13.98 2.88
C VAL A 78 11.50 13.43 1.97
N GLU A 79 12.19 12.37 2.40
CA GLU A 79 13.17 11.69 1.54
C GLU A 79 12.44 11.02 0.38
N VAL A 80 12.96 11.17 -0.85
CA VAL A 80 12.39 10.52 -2.04
C VAL A 80 13.25 9.31 -2.37
N PRO A 81 12.82 8.08 -2.00
CA PRO A 81 13.56 6.87 -2.31
C PRO A 81 13.52 6.56 -3.81
N SER A 82 14.57 5.88 -4.29
CA SER A 82 14.47 5.19 -5.58
C SER A 82 13.72 3.88 -5.39
N VAL A 83 12.87 3.51 -6.35
CA VAL A 83 11.96 2.36 -6.19
C VAL A 83 12.18 1.32 -7.28
N THR A 84 12.27 0.07 -6.85
CA THR A 84 12.36 -1.10 -7.75
C THR A 84 11.21 -2.06 -7.43
N ILE A 85 10.42 -2.40 -8.45
CA ILE A 85 9.34 -3.39 -8.32
C ILE A 85 9.93 -4.77 -8.60
N GLU A 86 9.97 -5.63 -7.59
CA GLU A 86 10.53 -6.99 -7.70
C GLU A 86 9.48 -7.98 -8.17
N VAL A 87 8.27 -7.90 -7.61
CA VAL A 87 7.13 -8.75 -7.97
C VAL A 87 5.90 -7.88 -8.08
N LEU A 88 5.11 -8.12 -9.12
CA LEU A 88 3.77 -7.57 -9.24
C LEU A 88 2.85 -8.65 -9.81
N THR A 89 1.74 -8.90 -9.13
CA THR A 89 0.69 -9.79 -9.58
C THR A 89 -0.65 -9.17 -9.23
N ILE A 90 -1.41 -8.79 -10.25
CA ILE A 90 -2.74 -8.22 -10.09
C ILE A 90 -3.72 -9.11 -10.85
N LYS A 91 -4.34 -10.04 -10.12
CA LYS A 91 -5.37 -10.97 -10.61
C LYS A 91 -6.61 -10.87 -9.72
N GLN A 92 -7.75 -11.32 -10.23
CA GLN A 92 -9.03 -11.23 -9.53
C GLN A 92 -8.98 -11.86 -8.12
N ASN A 93 -8.30 -13.00 -7.96
CA ASN A 93 -8.20 -13.71 -6.67
C ASN A 93 -6.83 -13.58 -5.98
N HIS A 94 -5.90 -12.82 -6.55
CA HIS A 94 -4.52 -12.71 -6.06
C HIS A 94 -3.94 -11.33 -6.40
N LEU A 95 -3.68 -10.57 -5.34
CA LEU A 95 -2.90 -9.35 -5.34
C LEU A 95 -1.60 -9.58 -4.59
N GLU A 96 -0.47 -9.32 -5.24
CA GLU A 96 0.83 -9.36 -4.60
C GLU A 96 1.75 -8.30 -5.21
N ALA A 97 2.42 -7.54 -4.36
CA ALA A 97 3.48 -6.64 -4.76
C ALA A 97 4.66 -6.77 -3.80
N ILE A 98 5.86 -6.84 -4.35
CA ILE A 98 7.11 -6.71 -3.60
C ILE A 98 7.86 -5.52 -4.20
N VAL A 99 8.05 -4.49 -3.39
CA VAL A 99 8.65 -3.22 -3.81
C VAL A 99 9.81 -2.90 -2.88
N SER A 100 10.97 -2.64 -3.47
CA SER A 100 12.19 -2.23 -2.77
C SER A 100 12.35 -0.73 -2.87
N PHE A 101 12.34 -0.06 -1.72
CA PHE A 101 12.61 1.36 -1.56
C PHE A 101 14.07 1.52 -1.14
N ASN A 102 14.89 2.13 -1.98
CA ASN A 102 16.28 2.44 -1.64
C ASN A 102 16.33 3.87 -1.10
N HIS A 103 16.36 3.95 0.22
CA HIS A 103 16.63 5.16 0.99
C HIS A 103 18.15 5.31 1.20
N THR A 104 18.59 6.51 1.55
CA THR A 104 19.98 6.89 1.87
C THR A 104 20.55 6.08 3.03
N TRP A 105 19.69 5.67 3.97
CA TRP A 105 20.06 4.85 5.12
C TRP A 105 19.97 3.34 4.87
N GLY A 106 19.39 2.90 3.76
CA GLY A 106 19.29 1.48 3.43
C GLY A 106 18.16 1.11 2.47
N VAL A 107 18.06 -0.19 2.19
CA VAL A 107 17.01 -0.75 1.34
C VAL A 107 15.89 -1.31 2.21
N HIS A 108 14.68 -0.79 2.04
CA HIS A 108 13.49 -1.26 2.73
C HIS A 108 12.56 -2.00 1.74
N LYS A 109 12.27 -3.27 2.03
CA LYS A 109 11.41 -4.09 1.19
C LYS A 109 10.00 -4.14 1.76
N VAL A 110 9.03 -3.67 0.97
CA VAL A 110 7.61 -3.76 1.29
C VAL A 110 7.00 -4.91 0.50
N ARG A 111 6.37 -5.85 1.21
CA ARG A 111 5.57 -6.92 0.62
C ARG A 111 4.11 -6.73 1.01
N ILE A 112 3.24 -6.62 0.02
CA ILE A 112 1.78 -6.63 0.19
C ILE A 112 1.25 -7.90 -0.44
N LEU A 113 0.42 -8.64 0.28
CA LEU A 113 -0.23 -9.85 -0.20
C LEU A 113 -1.70 -9.83 0.22
N LEU A 114 -2.56 -10.13 -0.76
CA LEU A 114 -3.94 -10.51 -0.52
C LEU A 114 -4.32 -11.56 -1.55
N ARG A 115 -4.61 -12.79 -1.10
CA ARG A 115 -4.99 -13.89 -1.98
C ARG A 115 -6.11 -14.70 -1.36
N ALA A 116 -7.08 -15.10 -2.19
CA ALA A 116 -8.16 -15.98 -1.78
C ALA A 116 -8.00 -17.36 -2.42
N ILE A 117 -8.09 -18.40 -1.61
CA ILE A 117 -8.00 -19.80 -2.02
C ILE A 117 -9.28 -20.51 -1.62
N ILE A 118 -9.93 -21.18 -2.59
CA ILE A 118 -11.08 -22.04 -2.30
C ILE A 118 -10.54 -23.40 -1.83
N ILE A 119 -10.83 -23.76 -0.58
CA ILE A 119 -10.46 -25.06 0.00
C ILE A 119 -11.51 -26.10 -0.38
N GLU A 120 -12.79 -25.75 -0.19
CA GLU A 120 -13.91 -26.65 -0.41
C GLU A 120 -15.07 -25.86 -1.00
N LYS A 121 -15.82 -26.50 -1.90
CA LYS A 121 -17.00 -25.95 -2.53
C LYS A 121 -18.06 -27.02 -2.64
N SER A 122 -19.27 -26.70 -2.20
CA SER A 122 -20.46 -27.50 -2.45
C SER A 122 -21.61 -26.61 -2.90
N SER A 123 -22.59 -27.21 -3.56
CA SER A 123 -23.82 -26.54 -3.95
C SER A 123 -25.01 -27.44 -3.65
N SER A 124 -26.10 -26.83 -3.21
CA SER A 124 -27.37 -27.50 -2.95
C SER A 124 -28.51 -26.66 -3.50
N TYR A 125 -29.56 -27.30 -3.99
CA TYR A 125 -30.75 -26.60 -4.47
C TYR A 125 -31.78 -26.53 -3.34
N ASP A 126 -32.24 -25.33 -3.03
CA ASP A 126 -33.34 -25.08 -2.09
C ASP A 126 -34.64 -24.89 -2.89
N PRO A 127 -35.54 -25.90 -2.90
CA PRO A 127 -36.80 -25.83 -3.64
C PRO A 127 -37.80 -24.84 -3.03
N GLN A 128 -37.68 -24.47 -1.75
CA GLN A 128 -38.60 -23.52 -1.13
C GLN A 128 -38.34 -22.09 -1.60
N ARG A 129 -37.06 -21.75 -1.76
CA ARG A 129 -36.62 -20.43 -2.22
C ARG A 129 -36.38 -20.37 -3.73
N ASN A 130 -36.37 -21.51 -4.42
CA ASN A 130 -35.97 -21.65 -5.81
C ASN A 130 -34.57 -21.05 -6.05
N LEU A 131 -33.63 -21.38 -5.16
CA LEU A 131 -32.25 -20.88 -5.18
C LEU A 131 -31.26 -22.04 -5.13
N VAL A 132 -30.11 -21.87 -5.76
CA VAL A 132 -28.94 -22.71 -5.51
C VAL A 132 -28.12 -22.05 -4.40
N ILE A 133 -27.97 -22.74 -3.27
CA ILE A 133 -27.11 -22.33 -2.17
C ILE A 133 -25.72 -22.88 -2.46
N VAL A 134 -24.77 -22.00 -2.76
CA VAL A 134 -23.35 -22.32 -2.91
C VAL A 134 -22.67 -22.08 -1.58
N LYS A 135 -22.07 -23.14 -1.03
CA LYS A 135 -21.32 -23.10 0.22
C LYS A 135 -19.84 -23.31 -0.09
N ALA A 136 -19.03 -22.32 0.26
CA ALA A 136 -17.60 -22.34 -0.02
C ALA A 136 -16.78 -22.08 1.25
N LYS A 137 -15.76 -22.91 1.46
CA LYS A 137 -14.72 -22.69 2.46
C LYS A 137 -13.53 -22.03 1.79
N LEU A 138 -13.20 -20.81 2.22
CA LEU A 138 -12.18 -19.95 1.66
C LEU A 138 -11.06 -19.76 2.69
N GLN A 139 -9.81 -19.79 2.25
CA GLN A 139 -8.68 -19.29 3.03
C GLN A 139 -8.20 -17.98 2.41
N ILE A 140 -8.08 -16.95 3.24
CA ILE A 140 -7.48 -15.69 2.83
C ILE A 140 -6.04 -15.66 3.34
N LEU A 141 -5.10 -15.47 2.41
CA LEU A 141 -3.70 -15.24 2.72
C LEU A 141 -3.43 -13.76 2.63
N SER A 142 -2.80 -13.21 3.67
CA SER A 142 -2.36 -11.83 3.68
C SER A 142 -0.97 -11.69 4.32
N ASP A 143 -0.26 -10.63 3.98
CA ASP A 143 1.02 -10.25 4.60
C ASP A 143 0.88 -9.93 6.09
N LYS A 144 -0.32 -9.54 6.55
CA LYS A 144 -0.62 -9.23 7.96
C LYS A 144 -2.02 -9.73 8.35
N PRO A 145 -2.32 -9.91 9.65
CA PRO A 145 -3.69 -10.13 10.12
C PRO A 145 -4.58 -8.94 9.72
N ILE A 146 -5.66 -9.19 8.99
CA ILE A 146 -6.54 -8.16 8.45
C ILE A 146 -8.02 -8.47 8.72
N LEU A 147 -8.81 -7.42 8.86
CA LEU A 147 -10.26 -7.52 8.85
C LEU A 147 -10.76 -7.59 7.41
N ILE A 148 -11.67 -8.53 7.15
CA ILE A 148 -12.18 -8.86 5.83
C ILE A 148 -13.69 -8.73 5.83
N SER A 149 -14.22 -8.16 4.76
CA SER A 149 -15.65 -8.07 4.48
C SER A 149 -15.98 -8.79 3.19
N PHE A 150 -17.18 -9.35 3.13
CA PHE A 150 -17.66 -10.15 2.01
C PHE A 150 -18.92 -9.51 1.43
N LYS A 151 -19.02 -9.51 0.10
CA LYS A 151 -20.20 -9.04 -0.62
C LYS A 151 -20.47 -9.96 -1.80
N ALA A 152 -21.67 -10.52 -1.86
CA ALA A 152 -22.12 -11.23 -3.05
C ALA A 152 -22.37 -10.21 -4.18
N LEU A 153 -21.74 -10.41 -5.34
CA LEU A 153 -21.99 -9.64 -6.56
C LEU A 153 -23.16 -10.23 -7.36
N THR A 154 -23.38 -11.53 -7.23
CA THR A 154 -24.52 -12.24 -7.83
C THR A 154 -25.28 -12.96 -6.73
N GLY A 155 -26.60 -12.71 -6.64
CA GLY A 155 -27.46 -13.32 -5.63
C GLY A 155 -27.37 -12.63 -4.26
N GLU A 156 -27.56 -13.41 -3.21
CA GLU A 156 -27.63 -12.93 -1.82
C GLU A 156 -26.58 -13.62 -0.95
N LEU A 157 -25.88 -12.85 -0.13
CA LEU A 157 -24.96 -13.38 0.89
C LEU A 157 -25.79 -13.84 2.09
N LEU A 158 -25.89 -15.15 2.30
CA LEU A 158 -26.75 -15.74 3.32
C LEU A 158 -26.06 -15.82 4.68
N SER A 159 -24.83 -16.29 4.71
CA SER A 159 -24.06 -16.42 5.94
C SER A 159 -22.54 -16.34 5.69
N VAL A 160 -21.83 -15.83 6.70
CA VAL A 160 -20.37 -15.81 6.75
C VAL A 160 -19.96 -16.25 8.15
N ARG A 161 -19.15 -17.30 8.24
CA ARG A 161 -18.55 -17.77 9.50
C ARG A 161 -17.04 -17.70 9.39
N GLY A 162 -16.41 -16.99 10.33
CA GLY A 162 -14.95 -16.91 10.42
C GLY A 162 -14.39 -17.97 11.36
N TYR A 163 -13.26 -18.54 10.99
CA TYR A 163 -12.46 -19.48 11.77
C TYR A 163 -11.05 -18.92 12.00
N ALA A 164 -10.22 -19.66 12.73
CA ALA A 164 -8.80 -19.33 12.87
C ALA A 164 -8.09 -19.27 11.49
N ASP A 165 -6.93 -18.62 11.46
CA ASP A 165 -6.05 -18.55 10.28
C ASP A 165 -6.70 -17.94 9.03
N GLN A 166 -7.59 -16.96 9.22
CA GLN A 166 -8.32 -16.27 8.15
C GLN A 166 -9.06 -17.23 7.20
N VAL A 167 -9.59 -18.33 7.76
CA VAL A 167 -10.48 -19.25 7.05
C VAL A 167 -11.92 -18.82 7.25
N TYR A 168 -12.70 -18.79 6.18
CA TYR A 168 -14.10 -18.38 6.20
C TYR A 168 -14.97 -19.40 5.46
N GLU A 169 -16.14 -19.66 6.02
CA GLU A 169 -17.19 -20.41 5.35
C GLU A 169 -18.28 -19.43 4.95
N VAL A 170 -18.54 -19.38 3.65
CA VAL A 170 -19.44 -18.40 3.03
C VAL A 170 -20.54 -19.14 2.30
N GLU A 171 -21.78 -18.74 2.55
CA GLU A 171 -22.96 -19.25 1.87
C GLU A 171 -23.59 -18.14 1.04
N VAL A 172 -23.75 -18.41 -0.27
CA VAL A 172 -24.35 -17.49 -1.23
C VAL A 172 -25.53 -18.18 -1.90
N GLY A 173 -26.71 -17.56 -1.82
CA GLY A 173 -27.91 -17.99 -2.54
C GLY A 173 -27.96 -17.33 -3.92
N ILE A 174 -27.99 -18.12 -4.98
CA ILE A 174 -28.05 -17.62 -6.36
C ILE A 174 -29.24 -18.19 -7.12
N PRO A 175 -29.77 -17.48 -8.13
CA PRO A 175 -30.75 -18.05 -9.05
C PRO A 175 -30.18 -19.28 -9.77
N PRO A 176 -31.03 -20.25 -10.16
CA PRO A 176 -30.62 -21.35 -11.03
C PRO A 176 -29.96 -20.79 -12.31
N ASN A 177 -28.86 -21.41 -12.75
CA ASN A 177 -28.05 -21.01 -13.91
C ASN A 177 -27.23 -19.71 -13.76
N ALA A 178 -27.25 -19.05 -12.61
CA ALA A 178 -26.33 -17.94 -12.32
C ALA A 178 -24.98 -18.45 -11.81
N GLN A 179 -23.94 -17.62 -11.93
CA GLN A 179 -22.62 -17.90 -11.36
C GLN A 179 -22.42 -17.08 -10.08
N ALA A 180 -22.12 -17.76 -8.96
CA ALA A 180 -21.80 -17.10 -7.71
C ALA A 180 -20.48 -16.33 -7.83
N ARG A 181 -20.55 -15.01 -7.65
CA ARG A 181 -19.39 -14.12 -7.62
C ARG A 181 -19.33 -13.42 -6.28
N LEU A 182 -18.21 -13.57 -5.60
CA LEU A 182 -17.97 -13.03 -4.27
C LEU A 182 -16.88 -11.97 -4.35
N LEU A 183 -17.19 -10.76 -3.88
CA LEU A 183 -16.23 -9.70 -3.65
C LEU A 183 -15.75 -9.80 -2.20
N ILE A 184 -14.43 -9.84 -2.02
CA ILE A 184 -13.74 -9.88 -0.75
C ILE A 184 -12.97 -8.57 -0.65
N MET A 185 -13.20 -7.80 0.41
CA MET A 185 -12.56 -6.50 0.60
C MET A 185 -11.89 -6.46 1.97
N ASP A 186 -10.65 -5.99 2.01
CA ASP A 186 -9.97 -5.73 3.26
C ASP A 186 -10.13 -4.27 3.72
N PHE A 187 -9.80 -3.99 4.97
CA PHE A 187 -9.88 -2.64 5.54
C PHE A 187 -8.90 -1.63 4.89
N ARG A 188 -7.87 -2.13 4.20
CA ARG A 188 -6.87 -1.31 3.51
C ARG A 188 -7.39 -0.80 2.16
N GLY A 189 -8.53 -1.31 1.70
CA GLY A 189 -9.15 -0.96 0.43
C GLY A 189 -8.78 -1.90 -0.72
N LEU A 190 -8.02 -2.97 -0.46
CA LEU A 190 -7.74 -4.01 -1.45
C LEU A 190 -8.96 -4.89 -1.66
N ARG A 191 -9.16 -5.33 -2.91
CA ARG A 191 -10.34 -6.07 -3.33
C ARG A 191 -9.91 -7.31 -4.09
N LEU A 192 -10.60 -8.42 -3.84
CA LEU A 192 -10.50 -9.64 -4.61
C LEU A 192 -11.90 -10.05 -5.07
N MET A 193 -11.99 -10.58 -6.28
CA MET A 193 -13.17 -11.24 -6.80
C MET A 193 -12.89 -12.73 -6.98
N VAL A 194 -13.74 -13.54 -6.36
CA VAL A 194 -13.69 -15.00 -6.43
C VAL A 194 -14.99 -15.48 -7.05
N VAL A 195 -14.85 -16.34 -8.05
CA VAL A 195 -15.96 -17.09 -8.62
C VAL A 195 -16.10 -18.36 -7.79
N LEU A 196 -17.23 -18.54 -7.12
CA LEU A 196 -17.49 -19.71 -6.29
C LEU A 196 -17.88 -20.89 -7.15
#